data_AF-A0A7W5K090-F1
#
_entry.id   AF-A0A7W5K090-F1
#
_cell.length_a   1.000
_cell.length_b   1.000
_cell.length_c   1.000
_cell.angle_alpha   90.00
_cell.angle_beta   90.00
_cell.angle_gamma   90.00
#
_symmetry.space_group_name_H-M   'P 1'
#
loop_
_entity.id
_entity.type
_entity.pdbx_description
1 polymer ?
#
loop_
_entity_poly.entity_id
_entity_poly.type
_entity_poly.pdbx_seq_one_letter_code
_entity_poly.pdbx_strand_id
1 'polypeptide(L)'
;MQIHQLEPGFAITDAVTPADLDEVARRGFRSVVCNRRPGEAEDHPDDRALSERAAELGLAWRCIPVAPGEYGDADIAAFGEALETLPTPILAFCKTGKRAVHLWAHARSQGESCDIPALLAAARAAGHDLEERRPLLEAAAGQR
;
A
#
# COMPACT_ATOMS: atom_id res chain seq x y z
N MET A 1 -0.14 14.44 -6.38
CA MET A 1 -0.27 13.50 -5.26
C MET A 1 -1.55 13.75 -4.46
N GLN A 2 -2.53 12.85 -4.57
CA GLN A 2 -3.73 12.83 -3.70
C GLN A 2 -3.60 11.67 -2.71
N ILE A 3 -3.61 11.98 -1.41
CA ILE A 3 -3.44 10.99 -0.34
C ILE A 3 -4.81 10.62 0.21
N HIS A 4 -5.11 9.32 0.21
CA HIS A 4 -6.34 8.76 0.73
C HIS A 4 -6.03 7.89 1.94
N GLN A 5 -6.58 8.25 3.10
CA GLN A 5 -6.43 7.46 4.30
C GLN A 5 -7.40 6.28 4.28
N LEU A 6 -6.90 5.07 4.50
CA LEU A 6 -7.71 3.85 4.60
C LEU A 6 -8.04 3.51 6.05
N GLU A 7 -7.08 3.73 6.95
CA GLU A 7 -7.24 3.49 8.38
C GLU A 7 -6.27 4.39 9.18
N PRO A 8 -6.42 4.51 10.51
CA PRO A 8 -5.44 5.20 11.34
C PRO A 8 -4.02 4.67 11.10
N GLY A 9 -3.11 5.56 10.72
CA GLY A 9 -1.70 5.21 10.50
C GLY A 9 -1.37 4.61 9.13
N PHE A 10 -2.34 4.42 8.23
CA PHE A 10 -2.07 3.94 6.88
C PHE A 10 -2.88 4.69 5.80
N ALA A 11 -2.18 5.13 4.77
CA ALA A 11 -2.76 5.82 3.64
C ALA A 11 -2.15 5.32 2.32
N ILE A 12 -2.84 5.61 1.23
CA ILE A 12 -2.40 5.31 -0.13
C ILE A 12 -2.39 6.55 -1.02
N THR A 13 -1.61 6.50 -2.09
CA THR A 13 -1.60 7.56 -3.11
C THR A 13 -1.28 7.00 -4.51
N ASP A 14 -1.42 7.86 -5.51
CA ASP A 14 -0.99 7.62 -6.89
C ASP A 14 0.54 7.60 -7.00
N ALA A 15 1.08 7.48 -8.22
CA ALA A 15 2.53 7.49 -8.41
C ALA A 15 3.15 8.75 -7.78
N VAL A 16 4.26 8.55 -7.06
CA VAL A 16 5.05 9.62 -6.46
C VAL A 16 6.39 9.78 -7.17
N THR A 17 6.88 11.00 -7.19
CA THR A 17 8.24 11.34 -7.60
C THR A 17 9.14 11.51 -6.36
N PRO A 18 10.47 11.53 -6.51
CA PRO A 18 11.36 11.86 -5.39
C PRO A 18 11.01 13.20 -4.72
N ALA A 19 10.60 14.20 -5.50
CA ALA A 19 10.21 15.51 -4.96
C ALA A 19 8.89 15.47 -4.16
N ASP A 20 7.98 14.53 -4.47
CA ASP A 20 6.77 14.35 -3.66
C ASP A 20 7.09 13.80 -2.26
N LEU A 21 8.22 13.10 -2.07
CA LEU A 21 8.61 12.55 -0.78
C LEU A 21 8.89 13.62 0.28
N ASP A 22 9.33 14.82 -0.14
CA ASP A 22 9.44 15.98 0.74
C ASP A 22 8.11 16.34 1.40
N GLU A 23 7.04 16.35 0.61
CA GLU A 23 5.68 16.60 1.08
C GLU A 23 5.18 15.46 1.97
N VAL A 24 5.52 14.21 1.63
CA VAL A 24 5.21 13.03 2.46
C VAL A 24 5.84 13.14 3.84
N ALA A 25 7.13 13.47 3.92
CA ALA A 25 7.83 13.69 5.19
C ALA A 25 7.22 14.87 5.97
N ARG A 26 6.92 16.00 5.29
CA ARG A 26 6.30 17.19 5.90
C ARG A 26 4.92 16.91 6.49
N ARG A 27 4.15 16.01 5.87
CA ARG A 27 2.84 15.54 6.39
C ARG A 27 2.97 14.57 7.56
N GLY A 28 4.19 14.22 7.96
CA GLY A 28 4.45 13.43 9.15
C GLY A 28 4.44 11.92 8.93
N PHE A 29 4.38 11.45 7.68
CA PHE A 29 4.62 10.03 7.38
C PHE A 29 6.03 9.64 7.82
N ARG A 30 6.18 8.35 8.14
CA ARG A 30 7.45 7.77 8.62
C ARG A 30 7.94 6.65 7.73
N SER A 31 7.06 6.08 6.91
CA SER A 31 7.40 4.98 6.01
C SER A 31 6.71 5.11 4.66
N VAL A 32 7.37 4.62 3.62
CA VAL A 32 6.85 4.56 2.25
C VAL A 32 6.97 3.14 1.70
N VAL A 33 5.88 2.63 1.12
CA VAL A 33 5.81 1.31 0.49
C VAL A 33 5.56 1.44 -1.01
N CYS A 34 6.51 0.98 -1.85
CA CYS A 34 6.35 0.91 -3.29
C CYS A 34 5.74 -0.45 -3.69
N ASN A 35 4.62 -0.43 -4.42
CA ASN A 35 4.01 -1.62 -5.01
C ASN A 35 4.12 -1.67 -6.55
N ARG A 36 5.06 -0.90 -7.13
CA ARG A 36 5.38 -0.96 -8.56
C ARG A 36 6.53 -1.95 -8.80
N ARG A 37 6.55 -2.58 -9.97
CA ARG A 37 7.74 -3.31 -10.42
C ARG A 37 8.75 -2.31 -11.01
N PRO A 38 10.04 -2.38 -10.64
CA PRO A 38 11.09 -1.66 -11.35
C PRO A 38 11.02 -1.95 -12.86
N GLY A 39 11.11 -0.90 -13.68
CA GLY A 39 11.07 -1.02 -15.14
C GLY A 39 9.67 -1.21 -15.74
N GLU A 40 8.60 -1.13 -14.95
CA GLU A 40 7.22 -1.27 -15.46
C GLU A 40 6.80 -0.15 -16.41
N ALA A 41 7.39 1.04 -16.29
CA ALA A 41 7.08 2.20 -17.13
C ALA A 41 8.24 3.21 -17.17
N GLU A 42 8.24 4.12 -18.14
CA GLU A 42 9.28 5.17 -18.30
C GLU A 42 9.40 6.09 -17.09
N ASP A 43 8.29 6.31 -16.36
CA ASP A 43 8.24 7.09 -15.13
C ASP A 43 8.70 6.31 -13.89
N HIS A 44 9.05 5.03 -14.05
CA HIS A 44 9.52 4.16 -12.96
C HIS A 44 10.53 3.12 -13.49
N PRO A 45 11.71 3.57 -13.95
CA PRO A 45 12.75 2.67 -14.44
C PRO A 45 13.35 1.81 -13.31
N ASP A 46 13.50 2.38 -12.12
CA ASP A 46 13.93 1.71 -10.90
C ASP A 46 13.43 2.48 -9.64
N ASP A 47 13.73 1.94 -8.46
CA ASP A 47 13.41 2.54 -7.16
C ASP A 47 14.53 3.41 -6.57
N ARG A 48 15.68 3.55 -7.25
CA ARG A 48 16.91 4.07 -6.64
C ARG A 48 16.72 5.51 -6.17
N ALA A 49 16.27 6.40 -7.05
CA ALA A 49 16.07 7.81 -6.71
C ALA A 49 15.02 8.02 -5.61
N LEU A 50 13.98 7.17 -5.56
CA LEU A 50 12.95 7.24 -4.53
C LEU A 50 13.48 6.76 -3.18
N SER A 51 14.16 5.61 -3.15
CA SER A 51 14.74 5.04 -1.93
C SER A 51 15.86 5.90 -1.34
N GLU A 52 16.73 6.47 -2.19
CA GLU A 52 17.77 7.43 -1.78
C GLU A 52 17.13 8.66 -1.13
N ARG A 53 16.12 9.25 -1.78
CA ARG A 53 15.43 10.43 -1.24
C ARG A 53 14.65 10.12 0.03
N ALA A 54 14.02 8.95 0.13
CA ALA A 54 13.38 8.49 1.36
C ALA A 54 14.39 8.42 2.52
N ALA A 55 15.57 7.85 2.28
CA ALA A 55 16.63 7.75 3.28
C ALA A 55 17.13 9.13 3.74
N GLU A 56 17.35 10.08 2.82
CA GLU A 56 17.72 11.46 3.15
C GLU A 56 16.70 12.17 4.05
N LEU A 57 15.41 11.85 3.87
CA LEU A 57 14.30 12.41 4.64
C LEU A 57 14.01 11.64 5.94
N GLY A 58 14.74 10.55 6.21
CA GLY A 58 14.50 9.68 7.37
C GLY A 58 13.20 8.86 7.27
N LEU A 59 12.69 8.65 6.05
CA LEU A 59 11.55 7.78 5.78
C LEU A 59 12.03 6.33 5.62
N ALA A 60 11.42 5.39 6.34
CA ALA A 60 11.65 3.98 6.09
C ALA A 60 11.10 3.60 4.71
N TRP A 61 11.89 2.87 3.93
CA TRP A 61 11.53 2.48 2.56
C TRP A 61 11.34 0.96 2.47
N ARG A 62 10.24 0.53 1.85
CA ARG A 62 9.98 -0.88 1.54
C ARG A 62 9.46 -1.00 0.11
N CYS A 63 10.01 -1.94 -0.66
CA CYS A 63 9.48 -2.29 -1.97
C CYS A 63 8.87 -3.70 -1.94
N ILE A 64 7.61 -3.81 -2.38
CA ILE A 64 6.87 -5.07 -2.52
C ILE A 64 6.29 -5.08 -3.95
N PRO A 65 7.12 -5.45 -4.95
CA PRO A 65 6.82 -5.24 -6.35
C PRO A 65 5.83 -6.30 -6.86
N VAL A 66 4.64 -5.86 -7.29
CA VAL A 66 3.56 -6.76 -7.75
C VAL A 66 2.99 -6.38 -9.10
N ALA A 67 2.49 -7.37 -9.85
CA ALA A 67 1.75 -7.13 -11.07
C ALA A 67 0.30 -6.70 -10.75
N PRO A 68 -0.33 -5.83 -11.57
CA PRO A 68 -1.71 -5.47 -11.35
C PRO A 68 -2.64 -6.68 -11.42
N GLY A 69 -3.27 -7.02 -10.29
CA GLY A 69 -4.27 -8.10 -10.20
C GLY A 69 -3.71 -9.45 -9.80
N GLU A 70 -2.39 -9.61 -9.79
CA GLU A 70 -1.69 -10.84 -9.39
C GLU A 70 -0.99 -10.56 -8.06
N TYR A 71 -1.56 -11.08 -6.97
CA TYR A 71 -1.01 -10.94 -5.61
C TYR A 71 -0.93 -12.34 -5.00
N GLY A 72 0.28 -12.85 -4.83
CA GLY A 72 0.51 -14.14 -4.19
C GLY A 72 0.50 -14.03 -2.67
N ASP A 73 0.43 -15.18 -1.99
CA ASP A 73 0.44 -15.24 -0.52
C ASP A 73 1.70 -14.58 0.08
N ALA A 74 2.84 -14.69 -0.59
CA ALA A 74 4.08 -14.05 -0.18
C ALA A 74 4.00 -12.50 -0.26
N ASP A 75 3.32 -11.96 -1.28
CA ASP A 75 3.14 -10.51 -1.42
C ASP A 75 2.21 -9.97 -0.34
N ILE A 76 1.12 -10.71 -0.07
CA ILE A 76 0.14 -10.38 0.97
C ILE A 76 0.80 -10.43 2.34
N ALA A 77 1.57 -11.48 2.63
CA ALA A 77 2.31 -11.63 3.88
C ALA A 77 3.37 -10.53 4.06
N ALA A 78 4.14 -10.22 3.01
CA ALA A 78 5.13 -9.15 3.04
C ALA A 78 4.49 -7.77 3.27
N PHE A 79 3.29 -7.55 2.73
CA PHE A 79 2.54 -6.31 2.95
C PHE A 79 1.96 -6.25 4.37
N GLY A 80 1.43 -7.36 4.88
CA GLY A 80 0.99 -7.49 6.27
C GLY A 80 2.12 -7.21 7.27
N GLU A 81 3.28 -7.84 7.07
CA GLU A 81 4.48 -7.58 7.87
C GLU A 81 4.88 -6.10 7.82
N ALA A 82 4.81 -5.46 6.64
CA ALA A 82 5.11 -4.04 6.51
C ALA A 82 4.13 -3.15 7.31
N LEU A 83 2.83 -3.49 7.33
CA LEU A 83 1.83 -2.78 8.13
C LEU A 83 2.05 -2.91 9.64
N GLU A 84 2.66 -4.01 10.09
CA GLU A 84 2.90 -4.27 11.52
C GLU A 84 4.25 -3.73 12.01
N THR A 85 5.28 -3.74 11.16
CA THR A 85 6.68 -3.49 11.56
C THR A 85 7.19 -2.11 11.18
N LEU A 86 6.62 -1.47 10.15
CA LEU A 86 7.10 -0.17 9.71
C LEU A 86 6.60 0.95 10.64
N PRO A 87 7.43 1.99 10.89
CA PRO A 87 6.99 3.18 11.60
C PRO A 87 5.75 3.82 10.95
N THR A 88 4.71 4.07 11.75
CA THR A 88 3.49 4.76 11.29
C THR A 88 3.61 6.28 11.46
N PRO A 89 2.91 7.09 10.64
CA PRO A 89 2.04 6.71 9.52
C PRO A 89 2.80 6.17 8.30
N ILE A 90 2.24 5.16 7.65
CA ILE A 90 2.76 4.51 6.44
C ILE A 90 2.00 5.03 5.21
N LEU A 91 2.72 5.36 4.14
CA LEU A 91 2.16 5.70 2.83
C LEU A 91 2.52 4.62 1.81
N ALA A 92 1.54 3.95 1.21
CA ALA A 92 1.79 3.03 0.10
C ALA A 92 1.37 3.63 -1.24
N PHE A 93 2.09 3.31 -2.31
CA PHE A 93 1.74 3.80 -3.64
C PHE A 93 2.01 2.77 -4.73
N CYS A 94 1.33 2.95 -5.86
CA CYS A 94 1.68 2.26 -7.09
C CYS A 94 1.55 3.22 -8.30
N LYS A 95 0.95 2.83 -9.42
CA LYS A 95 0.59 3.78 -10.48
C LYS A 95 -0.64 4.62 -10.09
N THR A 96 -1.66 3.98 -9.54
CA THR A 96 -2.97 4.59 -9.24
C THR A 96 -3.46 4.29 -7.82
N GLY A 97 -2.59 3.80 -6.93
CA GLY A 97 -2.97 3.34 -5.57
C GLY A 97 -3.66 1.96 -5.52
N LYS A 98 -4.28 1.48 -6.61
CA LYS A 98 -5.11 0.26 -6.63
C LYS A 98 -4.41 -1.01 -6.09
N ARG A 99 -3.13 -1.24 -6.43
CA ARG A 99 -2.36 -2.39 -5.93
C ARG A 99 -2.18 -2.35 -4.41
N ALA A 100 -1.87 -1.18 -3.87
CA ALA A 100 -1.70 -0.98 -2.43
C ALA A 100 -3.01 -1.25 -1.69
N VAL A 101 -4.14 -0.76 -2.20
CA VAL A 101 -5.46 -1.02 -1.57
C VAL A 101 -5.82 -2.51 -1.63
N HIS A 102 -5.53 -3.20 -2.73
CA HIS A 102 -5.78 -4.64 -2.81
C HIS A 102 -4.94 -5.43 -1.80
N LEU A 103 -3.63 -5.17 -1.74
CA LEU A 103 -2.72 -5.84 -0.79
C LEU A 103 -3.11 -5.54 0.65
N TRP A 104 -3.43 -4.28 0.96
CA TRP A 104 -3.96 -3.89 2.26
C TRP A 104 -5.23 -4.66 2.62
N ALA A 105 -6.21 -4.71 1.71
CA ALA A 105 -7.47 -5.40 1.96
C ALA A 105 -7.24 -6.90 2.22
N HIS A 106 -6.39 -7.55 1.42
CA HIS A 106 -6.03 -8.96 1.62
C HIS A 106 -5.32 -9.18 2.97
N ALA A 107 -4.29 -8.41 3.28
CA ALA A 107 -3.55 -8.54 4.53
C ALA A 107 -4.46 -8.32 5.75
N ARG A 108 -5.33 -7.30 5.72
CA ARG A 108 -6.28 -7.04 6.81
C ARG A 108 -7.36 -8.11 6.91
N SER A 109 -7.81 -8.70 5.79
CA SER A 109 -8.81 -9.77 5.81
C SER A 109 -8.37 -11.03 6.54
N GLN A 110 -7.06 -11.26 6.67
CA GLN A 110 -6.49 -12.41 7.41
C GLN A 110 -6.42 -12.19 8.94
N GLY A 111 -6.76 -10.98 9.42
CA GLY A 111 -6.77 -10.63 10.85
C GLY A 111 -7.96 -11.23 11.61
N GLU A 112 -7.78 -11.51 12.92
CA GLU A 112 -8.72 -12.26 13.78
C GLU A 112 -10.11 -11.63 13.97
N SER A 113 -10.30 -10.38 13.58
CA SER A 113 -11.56 -9.65 13.75
C SER A 113 -11.83 -8.72 12.58
N CYS A 114 -11.47 -9.15 11.36
CA CYS A 114 -11.71 -8.35 10.18
C CYS A 114 -13.22 -8.19 9.91
N ASP A 115 -13.68 -6.95 9.95
CA ASP A 115 -14.99 -6.54 9.42
C ASP A 115 -14.85 -6.25 7.92
N ILE A 116 -15.19 -7.25 7.09
CA ILE A 116 -15.11 -7.13 5.62
C ILE A 116 -15.98 -5.96 5.10
N PRO A 117 -17.25 -5.77 5.53
CA PRO A 117 -18.01 -4.56 5.21
C PRO A 117 -17.27 -3.25 5.51
N ALA A 118 -16.68 -3.10 6.69
CA ALA A 118 -15.94 -1.89 7.05
C ALA A 118 -14.68 -1.69 6.19
N LEU A 119 -13.96 -2.77 5.92
CA LEU A 119 -12.78 -2.77 5.04
C LEU A 119 -13.13 -2.28 3.62
N LEU A 120 -14.22 -2.79 3.04
CA LEU A 120 -14.71 -2.39 1.73
C LEU A 120 -15.21 -0.94 1.73
N ALA A 121 -15.85 -0.48 2.81
CA ALA A 121 -16.27 0.91 2.96
C ALA A 121 -15.07 1.86 3.01
N ALA A 122 -14.01 1.52 3.74
CA ALA A 122 -12.77 2.30 3.79
C ALA A 122 -12.09 2.37 2.41
N ALA A 123 -11.99 1.24 1.69
CA ALA A 123 -11.48 1.23 0.32
C ALA A 123 -12.31 2.14 -0.62
N ARG A 124 -13.64 2.06 -0.53
CA ARG A 124 -14.54 2.89 -1.34
C ARG A 124 -14.41 4.38 -1.00
N ALA A 125 -14.25 4.73 0.28
CA ALA A 125 -13.98 6.11 0.71
C ALA A 125 -12.63 6.64 0.18
N ALA A 126 -11.65 5.76 -0.02
CA ALA A 126 -10.39 6.07 -0.69
C ALA A 126 -10.47 6.05 -2.23
N GLY A 127 -11.67 5.90 -2.82
CA GLY A 127 -11.88 5.92 -4.27
C GLY A 127 -11.66 4.58 -4.98
N HIS A 128 -11.58 3.46 -4.23
CA HIS A 128 -11.35 2.13 -4.77
C HIS A 128 -12.50 1.18 -4.43
N ASP A 129 -13.26 0.79 -5.45
CA ASP A 129 -14.28 -0.24 -5.30
C ASP A 129 -13.66 -1.65 -5.35
N LEU A 130 -13.87 -2.41 -4.28
CA LEU A 130 -13.36 -3.77 -4.11
C LEU A 130 -14.48 -4.82 -4.04
N GLU A 131 -15.72 -4.47 -4.38
CA GLU A 131 -16.86 -5.39 -4.23
C GLU A 131 -16.65 -6.70 -4.99
N GLU A 132 -16.05 -6.66 -6.19
CA GLU A 132 -15.70 -7.83 -6.99
C GLU A 132 -14.71 -8.78 -6.28
N ARG A 133 -13.95 -8.28 -5.30
CA ARG A 133 -12.97 -9.05 -4.51
C ARG A 133 -13.54 -9.57 -3.20
N ARG A 134 -14.77 -9.21 -2.82
CA ARG A 134 -15.39 -9.65 -1.56
C ARG A 134 -15.28 -11.17 -1.33
N PRO A 135 -15.62 -12.06 -2.29
CA PRO A 135 -15.57 -13.50 -2.04
C PRO A 135 -14.16 -13.99 -1.68
N LEU A 136 -13.13 -13.40 -2.29
CA LEU A 136 -11.74 -13.74 -2.02
C LEU A 136 -11.29 -13.24 -0.63
N LEU A 137 -11.74 -12.04 -0.23
CA LEU A 137 -11.45 -11.49 1.09
C LEU A 137 -12.16 -12.27 2.21
N GLU A 138 -13.40 -12.69 1.99
CA GLU A 138 -14.15 -13.54 2.93
C GLU A 138 -13.52 -14.93 3.04
N ALA A 139 -13.09 -15.52 1.93
CA ALA A 139 -12.35 -16.78 1.93
C ALA A 139 -11.02 -16.66 2.71
N ALA A 140 -10.30 -15.54 2.58
CA ALA A 140 -9.06 -15.30 3.32
C ALA A 140 -9.30 -15.16 4.84
N ALA A 141 -10.42 -14.55 5.24
CA ALA A 141 -10.81 -14.44 6.65
C ALA A 141 -11.18 -15.81 7.28
N GLY A 142 -11.73 -16.73 6.49
CA GLY A 142 -12.15 -18.06 6.94
C GLY A 142 -11.09 -19.16 6.87
N GLN A 143 -9.92 -18.91 6.26
CA GLN A 143 -8.86 -19.92 6.01
C GLN A 143 -7.96 -20.20 7.22
N ARG A 144 -8.55 -20.28 8.42
CA ARG A 144 -7.86 -20.79 9.62
C ARG A 144 -8.34 -22.18 10.00
#